data_AF-A0AA35T7I8-F1
#
_entry.id   AF-A0AA35T7I8-F1
#
_cell.length_a   1.000
_cell.length_b   1.000
_cell.length_c   1.000
_cell.angle_alpha   90.00
_cell.angle_beta   90.00
_cell.angle_gamma   90.00
#
_symmetry.space_group_name_H-M   'P 1'
#
loop_
_entity.id
_entity.type
_entity.pdbx_description
1 polymer ?
#
loop_
_entity_poly.entity_id
_entity_poly.type
_entity_poly.pdbx_seq_one_letter_code
_entity_poly.pdbx_strand_id
1 'polypeptide(L)'
;MLRQRGARVAFPERTYATVDHIVPTLDQRRPFADELAEKMMAALERNCREFDIRFSHLGTDRQGIVHVIGPELGPDAAGHDHRLRRQPHVDPRRVRGGGVRHRHVAGAGRAGLAVRGREALEFMGLAAGAPIRGTRVDVAFVGSCTNSRLSDLREAARVVRGQRVSPHVKALVVPGSKNVSRAAEAEGLHEIFREAGFEWRGAGCSMCLAMNPDRLQGREVCASSSNRNFKGRQGSPTGRTLLMSPAMVAAAAVAGEVTDVRGMLG
;
A
#
# COMPACT_ATOMS: atom_id res chain seq x y z
N MET A 1 -18.69 22.81 8.67
CA MET A 1 -18.71 22.99 7.20
C MET A 1 -20.10 22.81 6.57
N LEU A 2 -20.76 21.63 6.56
CA LEU A 2 -22.13 21.51 5.98
C LEU A 2 -23.25 21.99 6.92
N ARG A 3 -23.28 21.50 8.16
CA ARG A 3 -24.29 21.88 9.17
C ARG A 3 -24.34 23.38 9.44
N GLN A 4 -23.17 24.00 9.60
CA GLN A 4 -23.02 25.45 9.80
C GLN A 4 -23.56 26.28 8.62
N ARG A 5 -23.66 25.68 7.43
CA ARG A 5 -24.17 26.32 6.21
C ARG A 5 -25.63 25.93 5.91
N GLY A 6 -26.27 25.14 6.77
CA GLY A 6 -27.61 24.59 6.49
C GLY A 6 -27.68 23.72 5.24
N ALA A 7 -26.53 23.24 4.74
CA ALA A 7 -26.43 22.54 3.47
C ALA A 7 -26.52 21.02 3.64
N ARG A 8 -27.14 20.35 2.66
CA ARG A 8 -27.16 18.89 2.55
C ARG A 8 -26.04 18.40 1.64
N VAL A 9 -25.74 17.11 1.72
CA VAL A 9 -24.90 16.42 0.71
C VAL A 9 -25.70 16.41 -0.60
N ALA A 10 -25.08 16.88 -1.70
CA ALA A 10 -25.80 17.10 -2.96
C ALA A 10 -26.24 15.80 -3.66
N PHE A 11 -25.44 14.73 -3.53
CA PHE A 11 -25.68 13.43 -4.17
C PHE A 11 -25.28 12.29 -3.20
N PRO A 12 -26.02 12.10 -2.10
CA PRO A 12 -25.71 11.07 -1.10
C PRO A 12 -25.65 9.66 -1.72
N GLU A 13 -26.49 9.38 -2.70
CA GLU A 13 -26.55 8.12 -3.46
C GLU A 13 -25.31 7.84 -4.32
N ARG A 14 -24.55 8.90 -4.68
CA ARG A 14 -23.26 8.82 -5.40
C ARG A 14 -22.06 8.95 -4.46
N THR A 15 -22.32 9.04 -3.15
CA THR A 15 -21.29 9.21 -2.13
C THR A 15 -21.12 7.90 -1.37
N TYR A 16 -19.88 7.47 -1.23
CA TYR A 16 -19.53 6.25 -0.51
C TYR A 16 -18.44 6.53 0.51
N ALA A 17 -18.60 5.98 1.71
CA ALA A 17 -17.65 6.08 2.79
C ALA A 17 -17.11 4.69 3.19
N THR A 18 -15.82 4.64 3.53
CA THR A 18 -15.15 3.47 4.10
C THR A 18 -14.19 3.93 5.18
N VAL A 19 -13.81 3.01 6.05
CA VAL A 19 -12.79 3.22 7.09
C VAL A 19 -11.52 2.48 6.75
N ASP A 20 -10.41 3.24 6.78
CA ASP A 20 -9.09 2.77 6.40
C ASP A 20 -8.11 2.97 7.57
N HIS A 21 -7.55 4.16 7.71
CA HIS A 21 -6.44 4.41 8.63
C HIS A 21 -6.80 4.50 10.12
N ILE A 22 -8.07 4.74 10.47
CA ILE A 22 -8.50 4.81 11.88
C ILE A 22 -8.70 3.44 12.51
N VAL A 23 -8.67 2.37 11.72
CA VAL A 23 -8.97 1.01 12.18
C VAL A 23 -7.71 0.42 12.80
N PRO A 24 -7.73 0.01 14.08
CA PRO A 24 -6.58 -0.67 14.67
C PRO A 24 -6.26 -1.97 13.92
N THR A 25 -4.97 -2.25 13.75
CA THR A 25 -4.50 -3.44 13.01
C THR A 25 -4.41 -4.69 13.87
N LEU A 26 -4.32 -4.55 15.20
CA LEU A 26 -4.11 -5.66 16.14
C LEU A 26 -5.41 -6.12 16.82
N ASP A 27 -6.21 -5.18 17.36
CA ASP A 27 -7.47 -5.49 18.04
C ASP A 27 -8.56 -4.51 17.59
N GLN A 28 -9.61 -5.04 16.98
CA GLN A 28 -10.73 -4.27 16.43
C GLN A 28 -11.98 -4.34 17.33
N ARG A 29 -11.88 -4.88 18.55
CA ARG A 29 -12.99 -4.83 19.52
C ARG A 29 -13.27 -3.39 19.89
N ARG A 30 -14.56 -3.06 19.93
CA ARG A 30 -15.04 -1.71 20.30
C ARG A 30 -15.50 -1.68 21.76
N PRO A 31 -15.24 -0.58 22.50
CA PRO A 31 -14.53 0.63 22.04
C PRO A 31 -13.04 0.36 21.76
N PHE A 32 -12.47 1.03 20.76
CA PHE A 32 -11.05 0.90 20.47
C PHE A 32 -10.20 1.40 21.64
N ALA A 33 -9.03 0.79 21.84
CA ALA A 33 -8.06 1.22 22.85
C ALA A 33 -7.56 2.66 22.61
N ASP A 34 -7.48 3.09 21.35
CA ASP A 34 -7.23 4.49 20.99
C ASP A 34 -8.57 5.25 21.00
N GLU A 35 -8.77 6.09 22.01
CA GLU A 35 -9.98 6.90 22.14
C GLU A 35 -10.21 7.86 20.98
N LEU A 36 -9.15 8.39 20.37
CA LEU A 36 -9.29 9.30 19.23
C LEU A 36 -9.78 8.52 18.01
N ALA A 37 -9.23 7.34 17.77
CA ALA A 37 -9.70 6.43 16.74
C ALA A 37 -11.18 6.06 16.94
N GLU A 38 -11.60 5.75 18.17
CA GLU A 38 -12.99 5.45 18.51
C GLU A 38 -13.91 6.66 18.27
N LYS A 39 -13.51 7.85 18.72
CA LYS A 39 -14.26 9.10 18.49
C LYS A 39 -14.41 9.42 17.00
N MET A 40 -13.36 9.23 16.21
CA MET A 40 -13.39 9.40 14.76
C MET A 40 -14.30 8.38 14.07
N MET A 41 -14.23 7.11 14.46
CA MET A 41 -15.08 6.03 13.95
C MET A 41 -16.56 6.34 14.21
N ALA A 42 -16.89 6.64 15.47
CA ALA A 42 -18.26 6.95 15.87
C ALA A 42 -18.78 8.22 15.19
N ALA A 43 -17.93 9.24 14.99
CA ALA A 43 -18.32 10.45 14.25
C ALA A 43 -18.63 10.15 12.78
N LEU A 44 -17.82 9.31 12.12
CA LEU A 44 -18.06 8.91 10.74
C LEU A 44 -19.36 8.11 10.60
N GLU A 45 -19.61 7.15 11.49
CA GLU A 45 -20.85 6.36 11.52
C GLU A 45 -22.09 7.26 11.66
N ARG A 46 -22.07 8.18 12.63
CA ARG A 46 -23.15 9.15 12.83
C ARG A 46 -23.38 10.01 11.60
N ASN A 47 -22.30 10.56 11.02
CA ASN A 47 -22.40 11.41 9.84
C ASN A 47 -22.95 10.63 8.63
N CYS A 48 -22.49 9.40 8.40
CA CYS A 48 -22.99 8.60 7.28
C CYS A 48 -24.48 8.30 7.43
N ARG A 49 -24.93 7.98 8.64
CA ARG A 49 -26.36 7.76 8.93
C ARG A 49 -27.19 9.03 8.77
N GLU A 50 -26.70 10.17 9.25
CA GLU A 50 -27.40 11.45 9.19
C GLU A 50 -27.56 11.97 7.75
N PHE A 51 -26.56 11.75 6.90
CA PHE A 51 -26.54 12.25 5.53
C PHE A 51 -26.89 11.20 4.47
N ASP A 52 -27.41 10.04 4.88
CA ASP A 52 -27.79 8.92 4.01
C ASP A 52 -26.66 8.48 3.06
N ILE A 53 -25.43 8.48 3.57
CA ILE A 53 -24.24 8.07 2.82
C ILE A 53 -24.03 6.58 3.01
N ARG A 54 -23.86 5.85 1.90
CA ARG A 54 -23.51 4.43 1.94
C ARG A 54 -22.17 4.23 2.64
N PHE A 55 -22.17 3.46 3.73
CA PHE A 55 -20.99 3.26 4.56
C PHE A 55 -20.62 1.78 4.71
N SER A 56 -19.39 1.45 4.34
CA SER A 56 -18.80 0.13 4.63
C SER A 56 -18.08 0.13 5.95
N HIS A 57 -18.84 -0.31 6.95
CA HIS A 57 -18.44 -0.44 8.34
C HIS A 57 -17.47 -1.60 8.56
N LEU A 58 -16.83 -1.56 9.74
CA LEU A 58 -16.01 -2.63 10.28
C LEU A 58 -16.83 -3.92 10.34
N GLY A 59 -16.29 -4.98 9.72
CA GLY A 59 -16.95 -6.28 9.63
C GLY A 59 -17.62 -6.57 8.29
N THR A 60 -17.85 -5.57 7.44
CA THR A 60 -18.32 -5.83 6.07
C THR A 60 -17.21 -6.34 5.16
N ASP A 61 -17.60 -7.13 4.16
CA ASP A 61 -16.74 -7.58 3.06
C ASP A 61 -16.21 -6.45 2.19
N ARG A 62 -16.83 -5.27 2.33
CA ARG A 62 -16.60 -4.08 1.52
C ARG A 62 -15.64 -3.08 2.18
N GLN A 63 -14.98 -3.48 3.28
CA GLN A 63 -13.98 -2.69 3.97
C GLN A 63 -12.56 -2.97 3.44
N GLY A 64 -11.76 -1.91 3.35
CA GLY A 64 -10.39 -1.93 2.84
C GLY A 64 -9.88 -0.51 2.54
N ILE A 65 -8.70 -0.41 1.93
CA ILE A 65 -8.11 0.90 1.62
C ILE A 65 -9.00 1.64 0.63
N VAL A 66 -9.31 2.92 0.89
CA VAL A 66 -10.29 3.69 0.10
C VAL A 66 -9.99 3.69 -1.41
N HIS A 67 -8.70 3.71 -1.78
CA HIS A 67 -8.24 3.71 -3.17
C HIS A 67 -8.31 2.33 -3.86
N VAL A 68 -8.52 1.27 -3.10
CA VAL A 68 -8.75 -0.11 -3.59
C VAL A 68 -10.25 -0.36 -3.68
N ILE A 69 -10.96 -0.04 -2.59
CA ILE A 69 -12.40 -0.26 -2.47
C ILE A 69 -13.21 0.60 -3.45
N GLY A 70 -12.84 1.87 -3.67
CA GLY A 70 -13.55 2.74 -4.61
C GLY A 70 -13.63 2.16 -6.03
N PRO A 71 -12.50 1.73 -6.62
CA PRO A 71 -12.49 1.00 -7.90
C PRO A 71 -13.12 -0.40 -7.84
N GLU A 72 -12.91 -1.19 -6.77
CA GLU A 72 -13.48 -2.55 -6.63
C GLU A 72 -15.01 -2.54 -6.49
N LEU A 73 -15.56 -1.53 -5.83
CA LEU A 73 -16.99 -1.38 -5.55
C LEU A 73 -17.63 -0.25 -6.36
N GLY A 74 -16.97 0.18 -7.44
CA GLY A 74 -17.44 1.25 -8.30
C GLY A 74 -18.91 1.06 -8.73
N PRO A 75 -19.60 2.13 -9.18
CA PRO A 75 -21.06 2.25 -9.35
C PRO A 75 -21.78 1.22 -10.25
N ASP A 76 -21.10 0.17 -10.69
CA ASP A 76 -21.66 -0.97 -11.41
C ASP A 76 -22.54 -1.90 -10.53
N ALA A 77 -22.51 -1.79 -9.20
CA ALA A 77 -23.31 -2.67 -8.33
C ALA A 77 -24.79 -2.25 -8.14
N ALA A 78 -25.22 -1.08 -8.65
CA ALA A 78 -26.60 -0.62 -8.53
C ALA A 78 -27.04 0.28 -9.72
N GLY A 79 -27.28 -0.36 -10.87
CA GLY A 79 -28.27 0.09 -11.87
C GLY A 79 -28.25 1.55 -12.32
N HIS A 80 -27.10 2.13 -12.67
CA HIS A 80 -27.03 3.44 -13.31
C HIS A 80 -26.49 3.39 -14.75
N ASP A 81 -27.11 4.20 -15.59
CA ASP A 81 -27.03 4.32 -17.06
C ASP A 81 -25.66 4.03 -17.71
N HIS A 82 -25.66 3.06 -18.63
CA HIS A 82 -24.53 2.62 -19.45
C HIS A 82 -23.97 3.69 -20.42
N ARG A 83 -24.62 4.85 -20.59
CA ARG A 83 -24.26 5.86 -21.61
C ARG A 83 -22.98 6.66 -21.36
N LEU A 84 -22.35 6.57 -20.19
CA LEU A 84 -21.08 7.26 -19.90
C LEU A 84 -19.82 6.40 -20.12
N ARG A 85 -19.96 5.20 -20.69
CA ARG A 85 -18.82 4.33 -21.05
C ARG A 85 -18.11 4.81 -22.32
N ARG A 86 -17.33 5.88 -22.22
CA ARG A 86 -16.11 6.03 -23.03
C ARG A 86 -14.91 5.73 -22.16
N GLN A 87 -14.73 4.45 -21.83
CA GLN A 87 -13.41 4.00 -21.38
C GLN A 87 -12.46 4.12 -22.57
N PRO A 88 -11.36 4.87 -22.48
CA PRO A 88 -10.34 4.81 -23.53
C PRO A 88 -9.78 3.39 -23.55
N HIS A 89 -10.02 2.67 -24.65
CA HIS A 89 -9.40 1.38 -24.88
C HIS A 89 -7.91 1.62 -25.16
N VAL A 90 -7.06 1.24 -24.21
CA VAL A 90 -5.62 1.22 -24.41
C VAL A 90 -5.28 -0.11 -25.07
N ASP A 91 -4.75 -0.08 -26.30
CA ASP A 91 -4.21 -1.28 -26.96
C ASP A 91 -2.88 -1.65 -26.26
N PRO A 92 -2.79 -2.79 -25.56
CA PRO A 92 -1.59 -3.17 -24.82
C PRO A 92 -0.36 -3.33 -25.73
N ARG A 93 -0.55 -3.57 -27.04
CA ARG A 93 0.55 -3.60 -28.03
C ARG A 93 1.06 -2.21 -28.41
N ARG A 94 0.32 -1.16 -28.07
CA ARG A 94 0.68 0.25 -28.27
C ARG A 94 1.23 0.92 -27.01
N VAL A 95 1.21 0.23 -25.86
CA VAL A 95 1.89 0.68 -24.64
C VAL A 95 3.39 0.50 -24.82
N ARG A 96 4.08 1.54 -25.30
CA ARG A 96 5.53 1.63 -25.20
C ARG A 96 5.90 1.91 -23.75
N GLY A 97 7.00 1.35 -23.24
CA GLY A 97 7.53 1.62 -21.90
C GLY A 97 7.72 3.12 -21.67
N GLY A 98 6.69 3.77 -21.15
CA GLY A 98 6.68 5.18 -20.83
C GLY A 98 7.24 5.35 -19.44
N GLY A 99 8.52 5.68 -19.33
CA GLY A 99 9.01 6.31 -18.12
C GLY A 99 8.17 7.56 -17.84
N VAL A 100 7.70 7.72 -16.60
CA VAL A 100 7.10 8.98 -16.16
C VAL A 100 8.17 10.06 -16.34
N ARG A 101 8.08 10.84 -17.42
CA ARG A 101 8.85 12.08 -17.50
C ARG A 101 8.25 12.98 -16.43
N HIS A 102 8.99 13.20 -15.36
CA HIS A 102 8.73 14.32 -14.47
C HIS A 102 8.62 15.58 -15.33
N ARG A 103 7.41 16.08 -15.57
CA ARG A 103 7.23 17.48 -15.91
C ARG A 103 7.74 18.25 -14.69
N HIS A 104 8.98 18.71 -14.80
CA HIS A 104 9.55 19.63 -13.84
C HIS A 104 8.61 20.84 -13.76
N VAL A 105 8.11 21.12 -12.57
CA VAL A 105 7.72 22.49 -12.24
C VAL A 105 8.99 23.31 -12.46
N ALA A 106 9.00 24.15 -13.50
CA ALA A 106 10.14 24.98 -13.86
C ALA A 106 10.49 25.87 -12.66
N GLY A 107 11.59 25.57 -11.97
CA GLY A 107 11.98 26.31 -10.76
C GLY A 107 13.28 25.85 -10.10
N ALA A 108 13.76 24.63 -10.33
CA ALA A 108 15.06 24.19 -9.83
C ALA A 108 16.09 24.10 -10.97
N GLY A 109 17.05 25.03 -11.00
CA GLY A 109 18.18 24.97 -11.93
C GLY A 109 19.05 23.71 -11.72
N ARG A 110 19.88 23.35 -12.70
CA ARG A 110 20.74 22.14 -12.69
C ARG A 110 21.57 21.98 -11.41
N ALA A 111 22.06 23.07 -10.82
CA ALA A 111 22.78 23.07 -9.55
C ALA A 111 21.90 22.65 -8.36
N GLY A 112 20.64 23.09 -8.32
CA GLY A 112 19.67 22.69 -7.29
C GLY A 112 19.26 21.22 -7.40
N LEU A 113 19.26 20.65 -8.60
CA LEU A 113 19.03 19.21 -8.82
C LEU A 113 20.21 18.37 -8.32
N ALA A 114 21.45 18.83 -8.55
CA ALA A 114 22.66 18.14 -8.09
C ALA A 114 22.80 18.14 -6.56
N VAL A 115 22.49 19.27 -5.90
CA VAL A 115 22.50 19.38 -4.42
C VAL A 115 21.45 18.45 -3.80
N ARG A 116 20.22 18.41 -4.35
CA ARG A 116 19.16 17.49 -3.89
C ARG A 116 19.52 16.02 -4.11
N GLY A 117 20.22 15.71 -5.21
CA GLY A 117 20.70 14.36 -5.50
C GLY A 117 21.72 13.88 -4.46
N ARG A 118 22.65 14.74 -4.04
CA ARG A 118 23.66 14.41 -3.02
C ARG A 118 23.04 14.15 -1.65
N GLU A 119 22.13 15.02 -1.21
CA GLU A 119 21.42 14.85 0.06
C GLU A 119 20.57 13.56 0.07
N ALA A 120 19.94 13.22 -1.06
CA ALA A 120 19.17 11.99 -1.20
C ALA A 120 20.08 10.75 -1.12
N LEU A 121 21.22 10.76 -1.80
CA LEU A 121 22.20 9.68 -1.75
C LEU A 121 22.79 9.49 -0.35
N GLU A 122 23.16 10.59 0.32
CA GLU A 122 23.65 10.56 1.70
C GLU A 122 22.59 10.01 2.66
N PHE A 123 21.33 10.49 2.54
CA PHE A 123 20.23 9.97 3.34
C PHE A 123 20.05 8.47 3.15
N MET A 124 20.03 8.01 1.89
CA MET A 124 19.90 6.59 1.55
C MET A 124 21.15 5.78 1.92
N GLY A 125 22.29 6.42 2.16
CA GLY A 125 23.57 5.76 2.37
C GLY A 125 24.09 5.08 1.10
N LEU A 126 23.83 5.67 -0.07
CA LEU A 126 24.20 5.14 -1.38
C LEU A 126 25.29 6.01 -2.02
N ALA A 127 26.20 5.38 -2.74
CA ALA A 127 27.19 6.08 -3.57
C ALA A 127 26.62 6.32 -4.98
N ALA A 128 26.85 7.50 -5.54
CA ALA A 128 26.43 7.82 -6.91
C ALA A 128 27.08 6.83 -7.90
N GLY A 129 26.27 6.27 -8.82
CA GLY A 129 26.75 5.34 -9.85
C GLY A 129 27.02 3.91 -9.37
N ALA A 130 26.97 3.65 -8.06
CA ALA A 130 27.09 2.28 -7.54
C ALA A 130 25.82 1.47 -7.87
N PRO A 131 25.95 0.16 -8.16
CA PRO A 131 24.80 -0.71 -8.35
C PRO A 131 24.00 -0.80 -7.05
N ILE A 132 22.66 -0.83 -7.17
CA ILE A 132 21.77 -1.03 -6.01
C ILE A 132 21.74 -2.50 -5.55
N ARG A 133 22.09 -3.43 -6.44
CA ARG A 133 22.20 -4.87 -6.12
C ARG A 133 23.21 -5.06 -4.97
N GLY A 134 22.89 -5.92 -4.01
CA GLY A 134 23.71 -6.16 -2.82
C GLY A 134 23.47 -5.15 -1.70
N THR A 135 22.60 -4.15 -1.89
CA THR A 135 22.20 -3.27 -0.78
C THR A 135 21.43 -4.10 0.25
N ARG A 136 21.99 -4.26 1.45
CA ARG A 136 21.35 -4.96 2.56
C ARG A 136 19.96 -4.37 2.86
N VAL A 137 18.99 -5.25 3.10
CA VAL A 137 17.66 -4.89 3.57
C VAL A 137 17.46 -5.44 4.98
N ASP A 138 16.77 -4.67 5.82
CA ASP A 138 16.41 -5.07 7.18
C ASP A 138 14.92 -5.43 7.26
N VAL A 139 14.10 -4.82 6.39
CA VAL A 139 12.65 -5.01 6.35
C VAL A 139 12.18 -5.25 4.92
N ALA A 140 11.25 -6.17 4.72
CA ALA A 140 10.58 -6.41 3.44
C ALA A 140 9.06 -6.25 3.60
N PHE A 141 8.45 -5.40 2.78
CA PHE A 141 7.04 -5.04 2.88
C PHE A 141 6.32 -5.22 1.54
N VAL A 142 5.53 -6.29 1.43
CA VAL A 142 4.58 -6.49 0.33
C VAL A 142 3.22 -5.96 0.77
N GLY A 143 2.88 -4.76 0.35
CA GLY A 143 1.66 -4.09 0.75
C GLY A 143 1.52 -2.69 0.18
N SER A 144 0.30 -2.16 0.24
CA SER A 144 -0.19 -0.81 -0.12
C SER A 144 -1.37 -0.89 -1.07
N CYS A 145 -2.15 0.18 -1.15
CA CYS A 145 -3.26 0.28 -2.10
C CYS A 145 -2.88 0.16 -3.58
N THR A 146 -1.59 0.25 -3.92
CA THR A 146 -1.14 0.17 -5.30
C THR A 146 -0.64 -1.20 -5.71
N ASN A 147 -0.11 -2.01 -4.80
CA ASN A 147 0.65 -3.23 -5.14
C ASN A 147 0.37 -4.40 -4.18
N SER A 148 -0.89 -4.57 -3.78
CA SER A 148 -1.37 -5.67 -2.95
C SER A 148 -2.68 -6.27 -3.46
N ARG A 149 -2.86 -6.26 -4.80
CA ARG A 149 -3.94 -6.97 -5.48
C ARG A 149 -3.69 -8.47 -5.43
N LEU A 150 -4.71 -9.27 -5.69
CA LEU A 150 -4.56 -10.73 -5.73
C LEU A 150 -3.47 -11.18 -6.73
N SER A 151 -3.37 -10.54 -7.89
CA SER A 151 -2.30 -10.80 -8.87
C SER A 151 -0.90 -10.52 -8.33
N ASP A 152 -0.75 -9.46 -7.55
CA ASP A 152 0.52 -9.04 -6.94
C ASP A 152 0.97 -10.05 -5.89
N LEU A 153 0.02 -10.51 -5.06
CA LEU A 153 0.26 -11.54 -4.04
C LEU A 153 0.64 -12.88 -4.68
N ARG A 154 -0.02 -13.27 -5.77
CA ARG A 154 0.34 -14.48 -6.55
C ARG A 154 1.75 -14.38 -7.12
N GLU A 155 2.13 -13.21 -7.65
CA GLU A 155 3.46 -12.99 -8.21
C GLU A 155 4.55 -13.14 -7.13
N ALA A 156 4.38 -12.47 -5.99
CA ALA A 156 5.29 -12.59 -4.86
C ALA A 156 5.33 -14.02 -4.28
N ALA A 157 4.17 -14.70 -4.21
CA ALA A 157 4.08 -16.08 -3.72
C ALA A 157 4.89 -17.07 -4.59
N ARG A 158 4.96 -16.86 -5.92
CA ARG A 158 5.80 -17.70 -6.81
C ARG A 158 7.28 -17.59 -6.46
N VAL A 159 7.74 -16.41 -6.04
CA VAL A 159 9.15 -16.17 -5.69
C VAL A 159 9.53 -16.84 -4.38
N VAL A 160 8.64 -16.79 -3.37
CA VAL A 160 8.96 -17.27 -2.02
C VAL A 160 8.59 -18.73 -1.78
N ARG A 161 7.86 -19.37 -2.70
CA ARG A 161 7.47 -20.78 -2.57
C ARG A 161 8.69 -21.68 -2.47
N GLY A 162 8.76 -22.47 -1.38
CA GLY A 162 9.89 -23.34 -1.11
C GLY A 162 11.16 -22.63 -0.66
N GLN A 163 11.12 -21.31 -0.47
CA GLN A 163 12.22 -20.50 0.02
C GLN A 163 12.03 -20.13 1.51
N ARG A 164 13.04 -19.49 2.09
CA ARG A 164 12.98 -18.91 3.44
C ARG A 164 13.50 -17.47 3.42
N VAL A 165 12.80 -16.59 4.11
CA VAL A 165 13.24 -15.22 4.40
C VAL A 165 14.56 -15.26 5.15
N SER A 166 15.46 -14.35 4.82
CA SER A 166 16.76 -14.24 5.50
C SER A 166 16.57 -14.00 6.99
N PRO A 167 17.34 -14.63 7.90
CA PRO A 167 17.11 -14.56 9.35
C PRO A 167 17.12 -13.16 9.95
N HIS A 168 17.81 -12.21 9.32
CA HIS A 168 17.89 -10.81 9.76
C HIS A 168 16.82 -9.90 9.17
N VAL A 169 15.96 -10.40 8.27
CA VAL A 169 14.94 -9.60 7.61
C VAL A 169 13.59 -9.79 8.29
N LYS A 170 12.97 -8.68 8.69
CA LYS A 170 11.56 -8.66 9.07
C LYS A 170 10.68 -8.55 7.81
N ALA A 171 9.90 -9.58 7.51
CA ALA A 171 9.12 -9.64 6.29
C ALA A 171 7.60 -9.61 6.57
N LEU A 172 6.87 -8.70 5.93
CA LEU A 172 5.43 -8.49 6.12
C LEU A 172 4.70 -8.58 4.78
N VAL A 173 3.52 -9.23 4.77
CA VAL A 173 2.56 -9.17 3.66
C VAL A 173 1.22 -8.65 4.15
N VAL A 174 0.68 -7.63 3.46
CA VAL A 174 -0.59 -6.98 3.78
C VAL A 174 -1.49 -6.95 2.54
N PRO A 175 -2.61 -7.69 2.53
CA PRO A 175 -3.59 -7.60 1.45
C PRO A 175 -4.23 -6.21 1.34
N GLY A 176 -4.57 -5.78 0.12
CA GLY A 176 -5.11 -4.42 -0.12
C GLY A 176 -6.56 -4.21 0.33
N SER A 177 -7.34 -5.29 0.42
CA SER A 177 -8.72 -5.30 0.88
C SER A 177 -9.08 -6.64 1.53
N LYS A 178 -10.19 -6.69 2.27
CA LYS A 178 -10.70 -7.97 2.82
C LYS A 178 -11.07 -8.98 1.74
N ASN A 179 -11.58 -8.50 0.59
CA ASN A 179 -11.86 -9.36 -0.56
C ASN A 179 -10.58 -10.02 -1.09
N VAL A 180 -9.50 -9.24 -1.25
CA VAL A 180 -8.21 -9.79 -1.66
C VAL A 180 -7.65 -10.75 -0.61
N SER A 181 -7.77 -10.42 0.69
CA SER A 181 -7.34 -11.32 1.78
C SER A 181 -8.02 -12.68 1.67
N ARG A 182 -9.36 -12.70 1.58
CA ARG A 182 -10.11 -13.95 1.47
C ARG A 182 -9.80 -14.73 0.20
N ALA A 183 -9.67 -14.05 -0.94
CA ALA A 183 -9.31 -14.71 -2.20
C ALA A 183 -7.90 -15.31 -2.13
N ALA A 184 -6.94 -14.60 -1.54
CA ALA A 184 -5.58 -15.09 -1.35
C ALA A 184 -5.52 -16.25 -0.34
N GLU A 185 -6.34 -16.21 0.72
CA GLU A 185 -6.47 -17.29 1.70
C GLU A 185 -7.10 -18.54 1.08
N ALA A 186 -8.15 -18.38 0.27
CA ALA A 186 -8.79 -19.48 -0.46
C ALA A 186 -7.84 -20.16 -1.47
N GLU A 187 -6.83 -19.44 -1.95
CA GLU A 187 -5.77 -19.98 -2.81
C GLU A 187 -4.56 -20.54 -2.05
N GLY A 188 -4.58 -20.50 -0.71
CA GLY A 188 -3.45 -20.94 0.12
C GLY A 188 -2.23 -20.01 0.06
N LEU A 189 -2.34 -18.80 -0.51
CA LEU A 189 -1.18 -17.89 -0.62
C LEU A 189 -0.64 -17.49 0.75
N HIS A 190 -1.53 -17.30 1.72
CA HIS A 190 -1.16 -16.95 3.09
C HIS A 190 -0.26 -18.00 3.77
N GLU A 191 -0.45 -19.28 3.46
CA GLU A 191 0.38 -20.39 3.95
C GLU A 191 1.76 -20.34 3.31
N ILE A 192 1.84 -20.15 1.99
CA ILE A 192 3.12 -20.00 1.26
C ILE A 192 3.96 -18.87 1.88
N PHE A 193 3.34 -17.73 2.19
CA PHE A 193 4.05 -16.61 2.83
C PHE A 193 4.49 -16.95 4.26
N ARG A 194 3.62 -17.54 5.08
CA ARG A 194 3.95 -17.94 6.46
C ARG A 194 5.07 -18.96 6.51
N GLU A 195 5.02 -19.97 5.65
CA GLU A 195 6.08 -20.97 5.51
C GLU A 195 7.40 -20.31 5.16
N ALA A 196 7.40 -19.37 4.21
CA ALA A 196 8.60 -18.63 3.86
C ALA A 196 9.12 -17.73 5.01
N GLY A 197 8.33 -17.44 6.03
CA GLY A 197 8.70 -16.61 7.18
C GLY A 197 8.17 -15.19 7.13
N PHE A 198 7.19 -14.90 6.26
CA PHE A 198 6.48 -13.61 6.28
C PHE A 198 5.39 -13.60 7.35
N GLU A 199 5.23 -12.46 8.00
CA GLU A 199 4.07 -12.18 8.84
C GLU A 199 2.88 -11.80 7.94
N TRP A 200 1.85 -12.66 7.92
CA TRP A 200 0.58 -12.38 7.23
C TRP A 200 -0.28 -11.45 8.08
N ARG A 201 -0.49 -10.22 7.59
CA ARG A 201 -1.24 -9.17 8.29
C ARG A 201 -2.68 -9.06 7.77
N GLY A 202 -3.55 -8.48 8.59
CA GLY A 202 -4.90 -8.08 8.17
C GLY A 202 -4.87 -6.98 7.11
N ALA A 203 -5.87 -6.95 6.24
CA ALA A 203 -5.95 -6.01 5.13
C ALA A 203 -5.96 -4.53 5.59
N GLY A 204 -5.17 -3.67 4.94
CA GLY A 204 -5.10 -2.24 5.26
C GLY A 204 -3.82 -1.54 4.81
N CYS A 205 -3.62 -0.28 5.22
CA CYS A 205 -2.46 0.51 4.81
C CYS A 205 -1.12 0.07 5.45
N SER A 206 -1.13 -0.39 6.71
CA SER A 206 0.06 -0.81 7.47
C SER A 206 1.24 0.17 7.30
N MET A 207 2.45 -0.34 7.04
CA MET A 207 3.70 0.40 6.91
C MET A 207 3.71 1.42 5.76
N CYS A 208 2.77 1.34 4.81
CA CYS A 208 2.66 2.34 3.73
C CYS A 208 2.31 3.74 4.26
N LEU A 209 1.67 3.81 5.44
CA LEU A 209 1.33 5.04 6.15
C LEU A 209 1.97 5.11 7.54
N ALA A 210 2.33 3.95 8.12
CA ALA A 210 2.99 3.82 9.42
C ALA A 210 2.23 4.49 10.59
N MET A 211 0.90 4.53 10.50
CA MET A 211 0.03 4.95 11.60
C MET A 211 -0.28 3.81 12.58
N ASN A 212 0.21 2.61 12.31
CA ASN A 212 0.13 1.43 13.18
C ASN A 212 1.52 1.04 13.72
N PRO A 213 1.65 -0.05 14.52
CA PRO A 213 2.95 -0.50 15.03
C PRO A 213 3.95 -0.98 13.94
N ASP A 214 3.49 -1.24 12.71
CA ASP A 214 4.38 -1.59 11.60
C ASP A 214 5.12 -0.32 11.12
N ARG A 215 6.32 -0.10 11.67
CA ARG A 215 7.16 1.05 11.38
C ARG A 215 8.62 0.62 11.26
N LEU A 216 9.39 1.35 10.47
CA LEU A 216 10.85 1.27 10.51
C LEU A 216 11.37 1.84 11.82
N GLN A 217 12.51 1.31 12.25
CA GLN A 217 13.25 1.75 13.41
C GLN A 217 14.62 2.29 13.00
N GLY A 218 15.03 3.43 13.56
CA GLY A 218 16.33 4.04 13.27
C GLY A 218 16.60 4.13 11.77
N ARG A 219 17.75 3.63 11.33
CA ARG A 219 18.22 3.70 9.94
C ARG A 219 17.88 2.45 9.11
N GLU A 220 16.97 1.59 9.52
CA GLU A 220 16.58 0.39 8.75
C GLU A 220 16.32 0.69 7.26
N VAL A 221 16.67 -0.27 6.40
CA VAL A 221 16.37 -0.25 4.97
C VAL A 221 15.22 -1.19 4.67
N CYS A 222 14.14 -0.64 4.10
CA CYS A 222 12.97 -1.38 3.67
C CYS A 222 12.95 -1.60 2.17
N ALA A 223 12.86 -2.85 1.72
CA ALA A 223 12.35 -3.19 0.40
C ALA A 223 10.82 -3.13 0.43
N SER A 224 10.22 -2.21 -0.30
CA SER A 224 8.78 -1.91 -0.18
C SER A 224 8.09 -1.90 -1.54
N SER A 225 6.92 -2.53 -1.60
CA SER A 225 6.00 -2.41 -2.73
C SER A 225 5.03 -1.23 -2.58
N SER A 226 5.28 -0.30 -1.66
CA SER A 226 4.56 0.98 -1.63
C SER A 226 4.86 1.84 -2.86
N ASN A 227 4.13 2.93 -3.04
CA ASN A 227 4.38 3.90 -4.12
C ASN A 227 5.06 5.20 -3.65
N ARG A 228 5.51 5.26 -2.39
CA ARG A 228 6.06 6.48 -1.76
C ARG A 228 7.16 6.12 -0.76
N ASN A 229 8.28 6.85 -0.84
CA ASN A 229 9.47 6.64 0.01
C ASN A 229 10.10 7.95 0.53
N PHE A 230 9.32 9.02 0.72
CA PHE A 230 9.86 10.23 1.33
C PHE A 230 10.28 10.02 2.79
N LYS A 231 11.23 10.82 3.29
CA LYS A 231 11.77 10.73 4.66
C LYS A 231 10.64 10.69 5.69
N GLY A 232 10.67 9.74 6.63
CA GLY A 232 9.62 9.59 7.66
C GLY A 232 8.36 8.84 7.22
N ARG A 233 8.19 8.49 5.93
CA ARG A 233 6.93 7.90 5.45
C ARG A 233 6.57 6.58 6.14
N GLN A 234 7.56 5.74 6.42
CA GLN A 234 7.35 4.43 7.07
C GLN A 234 7.61 4.51 8.59
N GLY A 235 7.42 5.68 9.20
CA GLY A 235 7.45 5.88 10.64
C GLY A 235 8.78 6.43 11.18
N SER A 236 9.92 5.89 10.74
CA SER A 236 11.22 6.43 11.15
C SER A 236 11.63 7.64 10.30
N PRO A 237 11.99 8.79 10.93
CA PRO A 237 12.56 9.95 10.22
C PRO A 237 13.88 9.65 9.50
N THR A 238 14.62 8.64 9.97
CA THR A 238 15.94 8.25 9.45
C THR A 238 15.93 6.92 8.71
N GLY A 239 14.76 6.25 8.65
CA GLY A 239 14.56 5.00 7.93
C GLY A 239 14.54 5.22 6.42
N ARG A 240 14.96 4.20 5.67
CA ARG A 240 15.20 4.29 4.23
C ARG A 240 14.32 3.29 3.51
N THR A 241 13.72 3.69 2.40
CA THR A 241 12.80 2.83 1.66
C THR A 241 13.19 2.77 0.18
N LEU A 242 13.40 1.55 -0.29
CA LEU A 242 13.62 1.20 -1.69
C LEU A 242 12.30 0.70 -2.28
N LEU A 243 11.77 1.43 -3.27
CA LEU A 243 10.55 1.05 -3.96
C LEU A 243 10.84 0.02 -5.05
N MET A 244 10.12 -1.09 -5.04
CA MET A 244 10.26 -2.15 -6.03
C MET A 244 8.96 -2.95 -6.19
N SER A 245 8.87 -3.82 -7.20
CA SER A 245 7.68 -4.66 -7.39
C SER A 245 7.50 -5.67 -6.25
N PRO A 246 6.27 -6.19 -6.02
CA PRO A 246 6.02 -7.27 -5.07
C PRO A 246 6.98 -8.46 -5.21
N ALA A 247 7.25 -8.89 -6.44
CA ALA A 247 8.18 -9.98 -6.72
C ALA A 247 9.63 -9.64 -6.32
N MET A 248 10.08 -8.40 -6.55
CA MET A 248 11.40 -7.93 -6.13
C MET A 248 11.51 -7.80 -4.61
N VAL A 249 10.44 -7.37 -3.93
CA VAL A 249 10.42 -7.35 -2.45
C VAL A 249 10.54 -8.78 -1.90
N ALA A 250 9.77 -9.71 -2.46
CA ALA A 250 9.86 -11.13 -2.11
C ALA A 250 11.28 -11.69 -2.31
N ALA A 251 11.91 -11.36 -3.44
CA ALA A 251 13.28 -11.77 -3.73
C ALA A 251 14.28 -11.17 -2.72
N ALA A 252 14.14 -9.87 -2.41
CA ALA A 252 14.99 -9.20 -1.44
C ALA A 252 14.82 -9.73 -0.02
N ALA A 253 13.60 -10.14 0.35
CA ALA A 253 13.32 -10.76 1.64
C ALA A 253 14.06 -12.09 1.83
N VAL A 254 14.07 -12.92 0.79
CA VAL A 254 14.77 -14.21 0.77
C VAL A 254 16.28 -14.00 0.76
N ALA A 255 16.79 -13.09 -0.07
CA ALA A 255 18.24 -12.85 -0.19
C ALA A 255 18.84 -12.07 0.99
N GLY A 256 18.04 -11.29 1.72
CA GLY A 256 18.56 -10.39 2.75
C GLY A 256 19.14 -9.07 2.23
N GLU A 257 19.06 -8.86 0.92
CA GLU A 257 19.59 -7.71 0.19
C GLU A 257 18.85 -7.53 -1.14
N VAL A 258 19.03 -6.37 -1.78
CA VAL A 258 18.48 -6.11 -3.11
C VAL A 258 19.09 -7.10 -4.12
N THR A 259 18.24 -7.96 -4.67
CA THR A 259 18.60 -8.96 -5.68
C THR A 259 17.67 -8.87 -6.89
N ASP A 260 18.02 -9.59 -7.95
CA ASP A 260 17.25 -9.64 -9.20
C ASP A 260 16.37 -10.87 -9.23
N VAL A 261 15.05 -10.64 -9.20
CA VAL A 261 14.05 -11.70 -9.14
C VAL A 261 14.11 -12.67 -10.33
N ARG A 262 14.66 -12.28 -11.48
CA ARG A 262 14.82 -13.16 -12.65
C ARG A 262 15.74 -14.34 -12.38
N GLY A 263 16.63 -14.24 -11.40
CA GLY A 263 17.46 -15.38 -10.97
C GLY A 263 16.70 -16.39 -10.10
N MET A 264 15.46 -16.06 -9.68
CA MET A 264 14.63 -16.89 -8.78
C MET A 264 13.37 -17.42 -9.47
N LEU A 265 12.92 -16.73 -10.52
CA LEU A 265 11.84 -17.17 -11.40
C LEU A 265 12.51 -17.76 -12.65
N GLY A 266 12.66 -19.08 -12.67
CA GLY A 266 13.24 -19.83 -13.81
C GLY A 266 12.55 -19.57 -15.14
#